data_AF-A0A9E3THU1-F1
#
_entry.id   AF-A0A9E3THU1-F1
#
_cell.length_a   1.000
_cell.length_b   1.000
_cell.length_c   1.000
_cell.angle_alpha   90.00
_cell.angle_beta   90.00
_cell.angle_gamma   90.00
#
_symmetry.space_group_name_H-M   'P 1'
#
loop_
_entity.id
_entity.type
_entity.pdbx_description
1 polymer ?
#
loop_
_entity_poly.entity_id
_entity_poly.type
_entity_poly.pdbx_seq_one_letter_code
_entity_poly.pdbx_strand_id
1 'polypeptide(L)'
;MANPFPSLCATGSGSVCHFRQSEFPISNKECPTPKFSRDGFESKSLGNWEFLVRNAAVASFFSDRRTLFSRRLIAVIVATCWMLTTYTVDLRAQDAELNAAVVAPREPRKYLGVDRCERCHQAPTQSDIDKRLTDFVLLNESKVWSQDIHSRAYQLIDPANSPLSKQICDKLQIADVSQAQQCLSCHSNWLTGHERPPTYQRGVACESCHGPSEKWDMPHSLPEWRKKTVAEKDAAGMVDVRNPVRRAEQCFGCHIGNAAEGKIITHEMYAAGHPPLPNIEIESYVAQLPRHWRYLDEKVADAKAKHGDAGIKAFENFDEFVQENHRYLLGSEDVSQDAVLAHHHRAAAVVLGGVAALRESIEALRDLSTQEGMERSRWPELANFDCRACHHDLATPGWRQQQRTGSVPGRPLIASWPTALVRLAIRHVSKDRSDYDGKLAAFHNKLAGVHAELQRSPFGAPSRVHAACSEVSDWLTVEIVEPVAARPFDDRAVADAINVLIVIGSNEAHDYDSARQIAWSLQILACDLSGNEPLADAIAQALNDLAPSLRLELANGSQQCCSPVTSIDELREPTPLAADLPAALAGPVEFDPEQFRQQMQKLRTVRR
;
A
#
# COMPACT_ATOMS: atom_id res chain seq x y z
N MET A 1 6.87 -62.57 11.80
CA MET A 1 5.46 -62.87 12.13
C MET A 1 4.66 -61.63 11.80
N ALA A 2 3.59 -61.59 11.02
CA ALA A 2 3.09 -62.41 9.93
C ALA A 2 2.26 -61.43 9.07
N ASN A 3 2.34 -61.59 7.76
CA ASN A 3 1.47 -60.97 6.75
C ASN A 3 0.02 -61.51 6.91
N PRO A 4 -1.03 -60.90 6.32
CA PRO A 4 -1.33 -61.30 4.94
C PRO A 4 -1.99 -60.25 4.01
N PHE A 5 -1.70 -60.46 2.72
CA PHE A 5 -2.39 -59.99 1.51
C PHE A 5 -3.83 -60.56 1.38
N PRO A 6 -4.67 -60.07 0.43
CA PRO A 6 -4.70 -60.72 -0.89
C PRO A 6 -4.66 -59.76 -2.09
N SER A 7 -4.03 -60.28 -3.15
CA SER A 7 -3.93 -59.80 -4.52
C SER A 7 -5.20 -60.02 -5.35
N LEU A 8 -5.43 -59.18 -6.37
CA LEU A 8 -6.11 -59.58 -7.62
C LEU A 8 -5.44 -58.88 -8.82
N CYS A 9 -4.92 -59.69 -9.76
CA CYS A 9 -4.44 -59.30 -11.09
C CYS A 9 -5.42 -59.82 -12.15
N ALA A 10 -5.67 -59.04 -13.20
CA ALA A 10 -5.89 -59.51 -14.59
C ALA A 10 -5.87 -58.30 -15.55
N THR A 11 -4.76 -58.09 -16.28
CA THR A 11 -4.54 -58.32 -17.74
C THR A 11 -5.13 -57.27 -18.71
N GLY A 12 -4.26 -56.68 -19.54
CA GLY A 12 -4.64 -56.05 -20.82
C GLY A 12 -3.55 -55.16 -21.44
N SER A 13 -2.80 -55.72 -22.42
CA SER A 13 -2.12 -55.08 -23.58
C SER A 13 -1.82 -53.57 -23.53
N GLY A 14 -0.59 -53.09 -23.63
CA GLY A 14 0.29 -53.25 -24.79
C GLY A 14 0.32 -51.96 -25.63
N SER A 15 1.38 -51.16 -25.50
CA SER A 15 1.93 -50.21 -26.49
C SER A 15 2.95 -49.28 -25.80
N VAL A 16 4.23 -49.62 -25.88
CA VAL A 16 5.33 -48.71 -25.51
C VAL A 16 5.74 -47.95 -26.78
N CYS A 17 5.39 -46.66 -26.86
CA CYS A 17 5.94 -45.76 -27.86
C CYS A 17 7.29 -45.23 -27.38
N HIS A 18 8.37 -45.76 -27.96
CA HIS A 18 9.69 -45.11 -27.94
C HIS A 18 9.65 -43.84 -28.79
N PHE A 19 9.84 -42.67 -28.17
CA PHE A 19 10.28 -41.48 -28.89
C PHE A 19 11.75 -41.19 -28.61
N ARG A 20 12.51 -41.18 -29.71
CA ARG A 20 13.94 -40.94 -29.82
C ARG A 20 14.32 -39.58 -29.25
N GLN A 21 15.38 -39.55 -28.45
CA GLN A 21 16.22 -38.37 -28.28
C GLN A 21 16.92 -38.08 -29.61
N SER A 22 16.63 -36.93 -30.21
CA SER A 22 17.40 -36.36 -31.31
C SER A 22 18.53 -35.52 -30.74
N GLU A 23 19.75 -36.01 -30.88
CA GLU A 23 20.98 -35.24 -30.73
C GLU A 23 21.06 -34.19 -31.85
N PHE A 24 21.20 -32.91 -31.50
CA PHE A 24 21.61 -31.86 -32.43
C PHE A 24 23.07 -31.49 -32.13
N PRO A 25 23.98 -31.49 -33.13
CA PRO A 25 25.37 -31.10 -32.92
C PRO A 25 25.50 -29.59 -32.78
N ILE A 26 26.13 -29.16 -31.68
CA ILE A 26 26.57 -27.80 -31.43
C ILE A 26 27.75 -27.51 -32.37
N SER A 27 27.55 -26.71 -33.42
CA SER A 27 28.64 -26.15 -34.20
C SER A 27 29.04 -24.79 -33.60
N ASN A 28 30.25 -24.71 -33.06
CA ASN A 28 30.92 -23.45 -32.74
C ASN A 28 31.10 -22.65 -34.04
N LYS A 29 30.28 -21.62 -34.23
CA LYS A 29 30.60 -20.51 -35.13
C LYS A 29 30.46 -19.21 -34.35
N GLU A 30 31.61 -18.56 -34.20
CA GLU A 30 31.77 -17.23 -33.62
C GLU A 30 30.83 -16.24 -34.33
N CYS A 31 30.04 -15.52 -33.52
CA CYS A 31 29.24 -14.40 -33.98
C CYS A 31 30.06 -13.12 -33.76
N PRO A 32 30.20 -12.24 -34.76
CA PRO A 32 31.08 -11.07 -34.68
C PRO A 32 30.53 -10.01 -33.72
N THR A 33 31.39 -9.53 -32.83
CA THR A 33 31.13 -8.38 -31.96
C THR A 33 31.15 -7.07 -32.77
N PRO A 34 30.16 -6.17 -32.63
CA PRO A 34 30.31 -4.82 -33.14
C PRO A 34 31.20 -4.01 -32.20
N LYS A 35 32.37 -3.60 -32.70
CA LYS A 35 33.20 -2.56 -32.10
C LYS A 35 32.47 -1.22 -32.22
N PHE A 36 31.97 -0.68 -31.11
CA PHE A 36 31.64 0.74 -31.03
C PHE A 36 32.92 1.53 -30.81
N SER A 37 33.36 2.25 -31.84
CA SER A 37 34.39 3.28 -31.71
C SER A 37 33.80 4.50 -31.00
N ARG A 38 34.38 4.85 -29.86
CA ARG A 38 34.36 6.19 -29.29
C ARG A 38 35.01 7.12 -30.31
N ASP A 39 34.24 8.03 -30.90
CA ASP A 39 34.68 9.35 -31.36
C ASP A 39 33.44 10.16 -31.74
N GLY A 40 33.35 11.41 -31.23
CA GLY A 40 32.38 12.41 -31.70
C GLY A 40 31.35 12.90 -30.70
N PHE A 41 31.78 13.37 -29.52
CA PHE A 41 30.99 14.30 -28.71
C PHE A 41 31.50 15.71 -28.98
N GLU A 42 30.88 16.43 -29.92
CA GLU A 42 30.99 17.88 -30.00
C GLU A 42 29.60 18.50 -30.18
N SER A 43 29.36 19.48 -29.31
CA SER A 43 28.17 20.32 -29.18
C SER A 43 27.76 21.01 -30.49
N LYS A 44 26.48 20.91 -30.86
CA LYS A 44 25.82 21.95 -31.68
C LYS A 44 24.43 22.28 -31.17
N SER A 45 24.36 23.44 -30.53
CA SER A 45 23.19 24.22 -30.22
C SER A 45 22.52 24.78 -31.49
N LEU A 46 21.19 24.91 -31.41
CA LEU A 46 20.33 25.95 -31.99
C LEU A 46 20.36 26.18 -33.52
N GLY A 47 19.20 25.96 -34.13
CA GLY A 47 18.79 26.65 -35.37
C GLY A 47 18.16 25.72 -36.39
N ASN A 48 16.83 25.79 -36.57
CA ASN A 48 16.14 25.85 -37.87
C ASN A 48 14.62 25.62 -37.70
N TRP A 49 13.89 26.72 -37.46
CA TRP A 49 12.43 26.81 -37.58
C TRP A 49 12.03 27.68 -38.79
N GLU A 50 12.73 27.54 -39.93
CA GLU A 50 12.39 28.23 -41.19
C GLU A 50 12.05 27.25 -42.33
N PHE A 51 11.04 26.39 -42.14
CA PHE A 51 10.54 25.56 -43.25
C PHE A 51 9.02 25.57 -43.46
N LEU A 52 8.27 26.50 -42.84
CA LEU A 52 6.80 26.51 -42.93
C LEU A 52 6.15 27.82 -43.39
N VAL A 53 6.88 28.79 -43.94
CA VAL A 53 6.28 30.02 -44.50
C VAL A 53 6.95 30.45 -45.81
N ARG A 54 6.80 29.66 -46.87
CA ARG A 54 6.97 30.16 -48.26
C ARG A 54 6.01 29.45 -49.19
N ASN A 55 4.79 29.98 -49.29
CA ASN A 55 3.95 29.95 -50.50
C ASN A 55 2.71 30.81 -50.27
N ALA A 56 2.81 32.13 -50.48
CA ALA A 56 1.65 33.00 -50.66
C ALA A 56 2.03 34.34 -51.30
N ALA A 57 2.05 34.41 -52.63
CA ALA A 57 1.84 35.61 -53.45
C ALA A 57 1.91 35.21 -54.94
N VAL A 58 1.09 35.64 -55.91
CA VAL A 58 -0.04 36.58 -56.05
C VAL A 58 -0.63 36.31 -57.46
N ALA A 59 -1.97 36.36 -57.60
CA ALA A 59 -2.73 36.92 -58.74
C ALA A 59 -4.24 36.74 -58.48
N SER A 60 -4.90 37.67 -57.76
CA SER A 60 -5.77 38.74 -58.30
C SER A 60 -6.95 38.26 -59.15
N PHE A 61 -8.19 38.32 -58.62
CA PHE A 61 -9.32 39.10 -59.16
C PHE A 61 -10.58 38.94 -58.27
N PHE A 62 -11.40 39.99 -58.23
CA PHE A 62 -12.64 40.22 -57.47
C PHE A 62 -12.53 40.77 -56.03
N SER A 63 -12.86 42.05 -55.95
CA SER A 63 -13.14 42.84 -54.75
C SER A 63 -14.40 42.34 -54.04
N ASP A 64 -14.28 41.85 -52.81
CA ASP A 64 -15.44 41.75 -51.92
C ASP A 64 -15.05 42.02 -50.46
N ARG A 65 -15.79 42.95 -49.83
CA ARG A 65 -15.53 43.50 -48.47
C ARG A 65 -15.64 42.45 -47.36
N ARG A 66 -16.08 41.23 -47.65
CA ARG A 66 -16.22 40.11 -46.70
C ARG A 66 -14.90 39.43 -46.32
N THR A 67 -13.82 39.64 -47.08
CA THR A 67 -12.51 38.95 -46.87
C THR A 67 -11.57 39.63 -45.86
N LEU A 68 -11.82 40.89 -45.50
CA LEU A 68 -11.04 41.58 -44.47
C LEU A 68 -11.45 41.15 -43.04
N PHE A 69 -12.70 40.77 -42.85
CA PHE A 69 -13.22 40.30 -41.56
C PHE A 69 -12.69 38.91 -41.21
N SER A 70 -12.61 38.00 -42.18
CA SER A 70 -12.10 36.64 -41.99
C SER A 70 -10.59 36.61 -41.70
N ARG A 71 -9.79 37.47 -42.34
CA ARG A 71 -8.33 37.55 -42.07
C ARG A 71 -8.03 38.14 -40.69
N ARG A 72 -8.82 39.12 -40.23
CA ARG A 72 -8.70 39.65 -38.86
C ARG A 72 -9.14 38.64 -37.81
N LEU A 73 -10.19 37.87 -38.06
CA LEU A 73 -10.66 36.83 -37.14
C LEU A 73 -9.64 35.68 -37.01
N ILE A 74 -9.05 35.23 -38.12
CA ILE A 74 -8.00 34.20 -38.12
C ILE A 74 -6.74 34.71 -37.39
N ALA A 75 -6.33 35.96 -37.63
CA ALA A 75 -5.19 36.55 -36.92
C ALA A 75 -5.43 36.67 -35.41
N VAL A 76 -6.66 37.02 -35.00
CA VAL A 76 -7.04 37.03 -33.58
C VAL A 76 -6.99 35.61 -33.01
N ILE A 77 -7.62 34.62 -33.65
CA ILE A 77 -7.62 33.22 -33.15
C ILE A 77 -6.20 32.67 -33.01
N VAL A 78 -5.32 32.89 -34.00
CA VAL A 78 -3.92 32.44 -33.93
C VAL A 78 -3.18 33.15 -32.79
N ALA A 79 -3.39 34.46 -32.60
CA ALA A 79 -2.80 35.19 -31.49
C ALA A 79 -3.33 34.73 -30.12
N THR A 80 -4.62 34.44 -29.98
CA THR A 80 -5.20 33.91 -28.74
C THR A 80 -4.72 32.49 -28.47
N CYS A 81 -4.63 31.63 -29.48
CA CYS A 81 -4.09 30.28 -29.34
C CYS A 81 -2.60 30.32 -28.97
N TRP A 82 -1.82 31.23 -29.54
CA TRP A 82 -0.40 31.41 -29.22
C TRP A 82 -0.22 31.96 -27.81
N MET A 83 -1.01 32.96 -27.40
CA MET A 83 -1.02 33.45 -26.02
C MET A 83 -1.44 32.38 -25.02
N LEU A 84 -2.46 31.56 -25.32
CA LEU A 84 -2.89 30.46 -24.46
C LEU A 84 -1.84 29.35 -24.37
N THR A 85 -1.12 29.04 -25.45
CA THR A 85 -0.01 28.09 -25.41
C THR A 85 1.19 28.63 -24.65
N THR A 86 1.56 29.91 -24.81
CA THR A 86 2.66 30.50 -24.02
C THR A 86 2.29 30.59 -22.54
N TYR A 87 1.05 30.97 -22.22
CA TYR A 87 0.58 31.07 -20.83
C TYR A 87 0.50 29.70 -20.14
N THR A 88 0.08 28.64 -20.86
CA THR A 88 0.05 27.27 -20.30
C THR A 88 1.45 26.66 -20.17
N VAL A 89 2.41 27.04 -21.03
CA VAL A 89 3.81 26.65 -20.88
C VAL A 89 4.47 27.37 -19.70
N ASP A 90 4.20 28.66 -19.51
CA ASP A 90 4.70 29.42 -18.36
C ASP A 90 4.11 28.94 -17.03
N LEU A 91 2.81 28.60 -16.98
CA LEU A 91 2.19 28.01 -15.79
C LEU A 91 2.81 26.65 -15.45
N ARG A 92 3.05 25.79 -16.44
CA ARG A 92 3.74 24.50 -16.22
C ARG A 92 5.20 24.67 -15.81
N ALA A 93 5.89 25.70 -16.30
CA ALA A 93 7.26 26.01 -15.91
C ALA A 93 7.32 26.53 -14.47
N GLN A 94 6.35 27.38 -14.06
CA GLN A 94 6.22 27.84 -12.68
C GLN A 94 5.82 26.70 -11.74
N ASP A 95 4.89 25.82 -12.13
CA ASP A 95 4.55 24.62 -11.37
C ASP A 95 5.74 23.66 -11.25
N ALA A 96 6.55 23.51 -12.31
CA ALA A 96 7.77 22.70 -12.28
C ALA A 96 8.86 23.32 -11.38
N GLU A 97 9.02 24.65 -11.37
CA GLU A 97 9.94 25.33 -10.45
C GLU A 97 9.44 25.31 -8.99
N LEU A 98 8.13 25.44 -8.75
CA LEU A 98 7.53 25.31 -7.41
C LEU A 98 7.69 23.88 -6.89
N ASN A 99 7.42 22.87 -7.73
CA ASN A 99 7.61 21.46 -7.39
C ASN A 99 9.09 21.10 -7.23
N ALA A 100 9.99 21.67 -8.03
CA ALA A 100 11.44 21.47 -7.89
C ALA A 100 12.01 22.16 -6.63
N ALA A 101 11.46 23.31 -6.22
CA ALA A 101 11.86 24.00 -4.99
C ALA A 101 11.40 23.27 -3.72
N VAL A 102 10.32 22.49 -3.79
CA VAL A 102 9.87 21.60 -2.71
C VAL A 102 10.73 20.31 -2.64
N VAL A 103 11.42 19.94 -3.72
CA VAL A 103 12.21 18.71 -3.87
C VAL A 103 13.68 19.02 -4.17
N ALA A 104 14.30 19.95 -3.45
CA ALA A 104 15.76 19.94 -3.36
C ALA A 104 16.17 18.66 -2.58
N PRO A 105 17.05 17.78 -3.10
CA PRO A 105 17.44 16.58 -2.40
C PRO A 105 18.14 16.97 -1.10
N ARG A 106 17.41 16.86 0.02
CA ARG A 106 17.99 16.97 1.35
C ARG A 106 18.89 15.76 1.52
N GLU A 107 20.10 15.95 2.05
CA GLU A 107 20.95 14.81 2.37
C GLU A 107 20.16 13.79 3.22
N PRO A 108 20.24 12.49 2.89
CA PRO A 108 19.51 11.47 3.60
C PRO A 108 19.88 11.52 5.09
N ARG A 109 18.88 11.74 5.94
CA ARG A 109 19.07 11.82 7.39
C ARG A 109 19.49 10.45 7.95
N LYS A 110 20.22 10.48 9.06
CA LYS A 110 20.76 9.26 9.67
C LYS A 110 19.75 8.53 10.55
N TYR A 111 19.80 7.21 10.46
CA TYR A 111 19.21 6.31 11.43
C TYR A 111 20.15 6.16 12.63
N LEU A 112 19.61 6.32 13.83
CA LEU A 112 20.40 6.32 15.05
C LEU A 112 20.40 5.00 15.80
N GLY A 113 19.45 4.11 15.50
CA GLY A 113 19.29 2.79 16.10
C GLY A 113 18.29 2.74 17.26
N VAL A 114 17.69 1.56 17.45
CA VAL A 114 16.59 1.33 18.41
C VAL A 114 16.97 1.57 19.87
N ASP A 115 18.24 1.37 20.22
CA ASP A 115 18.73 1.50 21.59
C ASP A 115 18.50 2.91 22.17
N ARG A 116 18.43 3.94 21.29
CA ARG A 116 18.11 5.32 21.72
C ARG A 116 16.67 5.49 22.15
N CYS A 117 15.75 4.80 21.48
CA CYS A 117 14.34 4.78 21.80
C CYS A 117 14.09 4.04 23.13
N GLU A 118 14.74 2.89 23.32
CA GLU A 118 14.58 2.02 24.51
C GLU A 118 14.86 2.77 25.83
N ARG A 119 15.80 3.73 25.81
CA ARG A 119 16.13 4.57 26.97
C ARG A 119 14.91 5.28 27.56
N CYS A 120 13.97 5.76 26.72
CA CYS A 120 12.79 6.50 27.17
C CYS A 120 11.48 5.71 27.03
N HIS A 121 11.43 4.71 26.15
CA HIS A 121 10.24 3.91 25.86
C HIS A 121 10.21 2.53 26.56
N GLN A 122 11.08 2.34 27.56
CA GLN A 122 11.08 1.15 28.42
C GLN A 122 11.65 1.41 29.81
N ALA A 123 12.76 2.14 29.93
CA ALA A 123 13.48 2.30 31.18
C ALA A 123 13.87 3.76 31.46
N PRO A 124 12.91 4.66 31.73
CA PRO A 124 13.19 6.07 31.94
C PRO A 124 13.99 6.29 33.23
N THR A 125 14.79 7.35 33.27
CA THR A 125 15.51 7.73 34.50
C THR A 125 14.55 8.40 35.49
N GLN A 126 14.91 8.44 36.78
CA GLN A 126 14.14 9.20 37.78
C GLN A 126 14.00 10.68 37.38
N SER A 127 15.04 11.28 36.77
CA SER A 127 14.95 12.65 36.27
C SER A 127 13.93 12.80 35.15
N ASP A 128 13.73 11.80 34.29
CA ASP A 128 12.74 11.86 33.21
C ASP A 128 11.31 11.83 33.79
N ILE A 129 11.10 11.01 34.83
CA ILE A 129 9.85 10.92 35.59
C ILE A 129 9.57 12.24 36.33
N ASP A 130 10.56 12.77 37.05
CA ASP A 130 10.40 14.02 37.82
C ASP A 130 10.08 15.22 36.92
N LYS A 131 10.62 15.22 35.69
CA LYS A 131 10.33 16.22 34.65
C LYS A 131 9.06 15.92 33.84
N ARG A 132 8.35 14.82 34.16
CA ARG A 132 7.13 14.37 33.48
C ARG A 132 7.31 14.18 31.96
N LEU A 133 8.52 13.83 31.53
CA LEU A 133 8.85 13.60 30.11
C LEU A 133 8.24 12.30 29.58
N THR A 134 7.66 11.47 30.46
CA THR A 134 7.15 10.14 30.13
C THR A 134 5.63 10.03 30.20
N ASP A 135 4.93 11.11 30.57
CA ASP A 135 3.47 11.08 30.81
C ASP A 135 2.66 10.74 29.54
N PHE A 136 3.26 10.89 28.35
CA PHE A 136 2.61 10.67 27.06
C PHE A 136 2.92 9.30 26.41
N VAL A 137 3.81 8.50 27.02
CA VAL A 137 4.22 7.16 26.57
C VAL A 137 3.66 6.09 27.49
N LEU A 138 3.68 4.83 27.04
CA LEU A 138 3.26 3.67 27.83
C LEU A 138 4.39 3.12 28.70
N LEU A 139 5.65 3.49 28.41
CA LEU A 139 6.87 2.96 29.06
C LEU A 139 7.03 1.43 28.93
N ASN A 140 6.35 0.85 27.95
CA ASN A 140 6.45 -0.55 27.61
C ASN A 140 6.59 -0.75 26.10
N GLU A 141 6.71 0.32 25.31
CA GLU A 141 6.60 0.23 23.86
C GLU A 141 7.68 -0.67 23.27
N SER A 142 8.93 -0.49 23.71
CA SER A 142 10.03 -1.34 23.23
C SER A 142 9.90 -2.79 23.68
N LYS A 143 9.36 -3.03 24.88
CA LYS A 143 9.14 -4.38 25.42
C LYS A 143 8.00 -5.10 24.69
N VAL A 144 6.95 -4.39 24.31
CA VAL A 144 5.83 -4.92 23.53
C VAL A 144 6.27 -5.14 22.08
N TRP A 145 6.99 -4.19 21.47
CA TRP A 145 7.54 -4.34 20.12
C TRP A 145 8.54 -5.51 20.00
N SER A 146 9.30 -5.85 21.04
CA SER A 146 10.21 -7.00 20.98
C SER A 146 9.49 -8.35 20.84
N GLN A 147 8.17 -8.38 21.03
CA GLN A 147 7.32 -9.55 20.76
C GLN A 147 6.68 -9.50 19.37
N ASP A 148 6.77 -8.37 18.68
CA ASP A 148 6.23 -8.17 17.34
C ASP A 148 7.06 -8.93 16.30
N ILE A 149 6.40 -9.44 15.27
CA ILE A 149 7.02 -10.11 14.13
C ILE A 149 8.04 -9.23 13.38
N HIS A 150 7.84 -7.91 13.39
CA HIS A 150 8.75 -6.93 12.81
C HIS A 150 10.14 -6.97 13.47
N SER A 151 10.21 -7.14 14.79
CA SER A 151 11.48 -7.25 15.53
C SER A 151 12.29 -8.50 15.16
N ARG A 152 11.62 -9.51 14.57
CA ARG A 152 12.20 -10.80 14.16
C ARG A 152 12.51 -10.86 12.66
N ALA A 153 12.17 -9.83 11.89
CA ALA A 153 12.28 -9.83 10.43
C ALA A 153 13.70 -10.18 9.94
N TYR A 154 14.75 -9.64 10.57
CA TYR A 154 16.14 -9.97 10.26
C TYR A 154 16.47 -11.45 10.50
N GLN A 155 16.05 -12.00 11.64
CA GLN A 155 16.36 -13.38 12.04
C GLN A 155 15.79 -14.40 11.03
N LEU A 156 14.65 -14.08 10.40
CA LEU A 156 14.03 -14.93 9.38
C LEU A 156 14.88 -15.06 8.11
N ILE A 157 15.65 -14.03 7.75
CA ILE A 157 16.48 -14.04 6.55
C ILE A 157 17.92 -14.48 6.82
N ASP A 158 18.33 -14.59 8.08
CA ASP A 158 19.68 -15.05 8.44
C ASP A 158 19.93 -16.50 7.97
N PRO A 159 20.84 -16.73 7.01
CA PRO A 159 21.17 -18.06 6.54
C PRO A 159 21.72 -18.98 7.63
N ALA A 160 22.27 -18.44 8.73
CA ALA A 160 22.70 -19.26 9.86
C ALA A 160 21.52 -20.00 10.52
N ASN A 161 20.32 -19.41 10.47
CA ASN A 161 19.15 -19.82 11.23
C ASN A 161 17.98 -20.33 10.37
N SER A 162 18.04 -20.18 9.04
CA SER A 162 16.91 -20.49 8.14
C SER A 162 17.34 -21.32 6.92
N PRO A 163 16.87 -22.59 6.80
CA PRO A 163 17.08 -23.41 5.59
C PRO A 163 16.49 -22.76 4.33
N LEU A 164 15.36 -22.07 4.46
CA LEU A 164 14.75 -21.33 3.35
C LEU A 164 15.68 -20.21 2.88
N SER A 165 16.30 -19.47 3.79
CA SER A 165 17.25 -18.41 3.45
C SER A 165 18.49 -18.95 2.74
N LYS A 166 19.00 -20.12 3.14
CA LYS A 166 20.08 -20.81 2.41
C LYS A 166 19.67 -21.15 0.98
N GLN A 167 18.47 -21.72 0.81
CA GLN A 167 17.93 -22.01 -0.53
C GLN A 167 17.82 -20.75 -1.39
N ILE A 168 17.36 -19.63 -0.81
CA ILE A 168 17.24 -18.35 -1.52
C ILE A 168 18.63 -17.83 -1.92
N CYS A 169 19.62 -17.88 -1.02
CA CYS A 169 21.02 -17.55 -1.33
C CYS A 169 21.53 -18.35 -2.53
N ASP A 170 21.34 -19.68 -2.49
CA ASP A 170 21.79 -20.59 -3.54
C ASP A 170 21.09 -20.32 -4.87
N LYS A 171 19.76 -20.13 -4.88
CA LYS A 171 19.01 -19.90 -6.13
C LYS A 171 19.26 -18.52 -6.73
N LEU A 172 19.42 -17.49 -5.90
CA LEU A 172 19.70 -16.12 -6.36
C LEU A 172 21.20 -15.85 -6.59
N GLN A 173 22.07 -16.80 -6.24
CA GLN A 173 23.53 -16.64 -6.29
C GLN A 173 23.99 -15.41 -5.49
N ILE A 174 23.43 -15.25 -4.28
CA ILE A 174 23.79 -14.19 -3.32
C ILE A 174 24.53 -14.86 -2.17
N ALA A 175 25.72 -14.34 -1.83
CA ALA A 175 26.56 -14.93 -0.79
C ALA A 175 25.88 -14.96 0.58
N ASP A 176 25.22 -13.85 0.96
CA ASP A 176 24.51 -13.72 2.22
C ASP A 176 23.38 -12.68 2.11
N VAL A 177 22.13 -13.13 2.10
CA VAL A 177 20.96 -12.24 2.06
C VAL A 177 20.82 -11.38 3.32
N SER A 178 21.41 -11.78 4.46
CA SER A 178 21.44 -10.97 5.69
C SER A 178 22.40 -9.78 5.61
N GLN A 179 23.18 -9.66 4.52
CA GLN A 179 24.08 -8.54 4.23
C GLN A 179 23.72 -7.82 2.93
N ALA A 180 22.66 -8.23 2.23
CA ALA A 180 22.26 -7.66 0.95
C ALA A 180 21.23 -6.55 1.15
N GLN A 181 21.50 -5.35 0.63
CA GLN A 181 20.59 -4.19 0.76
C GLN A 181 19.18 -4.48 0.22
N GLN A 182 19.08 -5.16 -0.91
CA GLN A 182 17.80 -5.57 -1.52
C GLN A 182 16.92 -6.46 -0.62
N CYS A 183 17.50 -7.14 0.38
CA CYS A 183 16.75 -7.94 1.37
C CYS A 183 16.52 -7.12 2.65
N LEU A 184 17.54 -6.36 3.06
CA LEU A 184 17.49 -5.53 4.27
C LEU A 184 16.65 -4.26 4.12
N SER A 185 16.26 -3.85 2.91
CA SER A 185 15.34 -2.72 2.68
C SER A 185 13.96 -2.98 3.33
N CYS A 186 13.48 -4.22 3.26
CA CYS A 186 12.24 -4.65 3.94
C CYS A 186 12.49 -5.26 5.33
N HIS A 187 13.57 -6.03 5.50
CA HIS A 187 13.80 -6.79 6.75
C HIS A 187 14.49 -6.00 7.86
N SER A 188 15.08 -4.83 7.53
CA SER A 188 15.81 -3.98 8.48
C SER A 188 15.80 -2.48 8.12
N ASN A 189 14.98 -2.06 7.14
CA ASN A 189 14.89 -0.68 6.66
C ASN A 189 16.24 -0.07 6.18
N TRP A 190 17.10 -0.87 5.53
CA TRP A 190 18.27 -0.32 4.84
C TRP A 190 17.88 0.15 3.43
N LEU A 191 17.45 1.41 3.33
CA LEU A 191 16.91 2.01 2.11
C LEU A 191 18.01 2.42 1.11
N THR A 192 17.64 2.47 -0.18
CA THR A 192 18.50 3.00 -1.25
C THR A 192 18.95 4.43 -0.92
N GLY A 193 20.26 4.72 -1.06
CA GLY A 193 20.82 6.04 -0.78
C GLY A 193 21.05 6.37 0.71
N HIS A 194 20.73 5.46 1.63
CA HIS A 194 20.99 5.61 3.06
C HIS A 194 22.12 4.70 3.56
N GLU A 195 22.81 5.14 4.60
CA GLU A 195 23.72 4.27 5.37
C GLU A 195 22.92 3.13 6.03
N ARG A 196 23.57 1.97 6.18
CA ARG A 196 22.97 0.83 6.88
C ARG A 196 22.68 1.21 8.34
N PRO A 197 21.44 1.04 8.83
CA PRO A 197 21.09 1.38 10.21
C PRO A 197 22.01 0.68 11.24
N PRO A 198 22.44 1.35 12.32
CA PRO A 198 23.38 0.76 13.29
C PRO A 198 22.89 -0.54 13.95
N THR A 199 21.58 -0.63 14.20
CA THR A 199 20.92 -1.78 14.85
C THR A 199 20.10 -2.62 13.86
N TYR A 200 20.52 -2.72 12.60
CA TYR A 200 19.74 -3.40 11.55
C TYR A 200 19.39 -4.86 11.87
N GLN A 201 20.20 -5.56 12.68
CA GLN A 201 19.94 -6.93 13.11
C GLN A 201 18.73 -7.05 14.06
N ARG A 202 18.22 -5.92 14.57
CA ARG A 202 16.99 -5.85 15.38
C ARG A 202 15.72 -5.86 14.52
N GLY A 203 15.83 -6.14 13.22
CA GLY A 203 14.70 -6.24 12.29
C GLY A 203 14.12 -4.89 11.91
N VAL A 204 12.81 -4.88 11.65
CA VAL A 204 12.03 -3.66 11.42
C VAL A 204 11.75 -3.02 12.77
N ALA A 205 12.48 -1.94 13.06
CA ALA A 205 12.54 -1.29 14.37
C ALA A 205 11.82 0.08 14.38
N CYS A 206 11.92 0.81 15.49
CA CYS A 206 11.18 2.07 15.70
C CYS A 206 11.33 3.06 14.52
N GLU A 207 12.55 3.31 14.06
CA GLU A 207 12.83 4.23 12.96
C GLU A 207 12.39 3.70 11.58
N SER A 208 12.11 2.39 11.46
CA SER A 208 11.53 1.81 10.26
C SER A 208 10.08 2.23 10.07
N CYS A 209 9.39 2.67 11.13
CA CYS A 209 8.03 3.23 11.06
C CYS A 209 8.02 4.74 11.30
N HIS A 210 8.80 5.22 12.26
CA HIS A 210 8.83 6.63 12.68
C HIS A 210 9.83 7.50 11.92
N GLY A 211 10.62 6.93 11.00
CA GLY A 211 11.61 7.64 10.21
C GLY A 211 12.97 7.84 10.91
N PRO A 212 13.98 8.39 10.19
CA PRO A 212 15.32 8.61 10.72
C PRO A 212 15.34 9.67 11.83
N SER A 213 15.85 9.31 13.01
CA SER A 213 15.74 10.12 14.23
C SER A 213 16.83 11.15 14.47
N GLU A 214 17.81 11.30 13.57
CA GLU A 214 18.94 12.22 13.72
C GLU A 214 18.56 13.62 14.23
N LYS A 215 17.45 14.19 13.73
CA LYS A 215 17.03 15.56 14.11
C LYS A 215 15.86 15.61 15.09
N TRP A 216 15.34 14.46 15.55
CA TRP A 216 14.18 14.43 16.46
C TRP A 216 14.34 13.54 17.70
N ASP A 217 15.38 12.72 17.81
CA ASP A 217 15.66 11.84 18.96
C ASP A 217 15.59 12.57 20.32
N MET A 218 16.33 13.65 20.52
CA MET A 218 16.19 14.45 21.76
C MET A 218 15.06 15.50 21.70
N PRO A 219 14.87 16.25 20.60
CA PRO A 219 13.80 17.26 20.54
C PRO A 219 12.40 16.71 20.83
N HIS A 220 12.09 15.47 20.43
CA HIS A 220 10.75 14.91 20.63
C HIS A 220 10.41 14.64 22.10
N SER A 221 11.38 14.59 23.01
CA SER A 221 11.10 14.42 24.43
C SER A 221 10.62 15.71 25.10
N LEU A 222 10.82 16.87 24.45
CA LEU A 222 10.49 18.17 25.03
C LEU A 222 9.00 18.52 24.86
N PRO A 223 8.37 19.21 25.83
CA PRO A 223 6.97 19.66 25.71
C PRO A 223 6.70 20.48 24.44
N GLU A 224 7.64 21.35 24.04
CA GLU A 224 7.51 22.18 22.83
C GLU A 224 7.39 21.37 21.54
N TRP A 225 7.84 20.11 21.51
CA TRP A 225 7.61 19.25 20.35
C TRP A 225 6.12 19.03 20.08
N ARG A 226 5.26 19.08 21.10
CA ARG A 226 3.82 18.81 20.93
C ARG A 226 3.15 19.93 20.14
N LYS A 227 3.66 21.16 20.24
CA LYS A 227 3.18 22.33 19.52
C LYS A 227 3.74 22.45 18.09
N LYS A 228 4.78 21.67 17.76
CA LYS A 228 5.28 21.63 16.38
C LYS A 228 4.23 21.06 15.43
N THR A 229 4.11 21.71 14.29
CA THR A 229 3.26 21.29 13.18
C THR A 229 3.73 19.94 12.60
N VAL A 230 2.85 19.20 11.92
CA VAL A 230 3.24 17.97 11.20
C VAL A 230 4.39 18.25 10.21
N ALA A 231 4.34 19.37 9.49
CA ALA A 231 5.36 19.74 8.50
C ALA A 231 6.74 19.96 9.15
N GLU A 232 6.81 20.57 10.33
CA GLU A 232 8.07 20.74 11.06
C GLU A 232 8.65 19.40 11.54
N LYS A 233 7.79 18.46 11.93
CA LYS A 233 8.19 17.11 12.36
C LYS A 233 8.71 16.29 11.17
N ASP A 234 8.03 16.34 10.05
CA ASP A 234 8.46 15.75 8.79
C ASP A 234 9.78 16.37 8.30
N ALA A 235 9.94 17.69 8.42
CA ALA A 235 11.20 18.39 8.14
C ALA A 235 12.35 18.00 9.10
N ALA A 236 12.07 17.43 10.26
CA ALA A 236 13.06 16.80 11.13
C ALA A 236 13.32 15.32 10.78
N GLY A 237 12.50 14.70 9.92
CA GLY A 237 12.60 13.29 9.53
C GLY A 237 11.67 12.35 10.31
N MET A 238 10.73 12.89 11.08
CA MET A 238 9.74 12.07 11.79
C MET A 238 8.57 11.77 10.84
N VAL A 239 8.33 10.49 10.58
CA VAL A 239 7.14 10.01 9.86
C VAL A 239 5.97 9.99 10.84
N ASP A 240 4.89 10.69 10.48
CA ASP A 240 3.69 10.76 11.32
C ASP A 240 2.76 9.57 11.09
N VAL A 241 3.08 8.44 11.72
CA VAL A 241 2.25 7.22 11.67
C VAL A 241 0.89 7.35 12.37
N ARG A 242 0.56 8.50 12.97
CA ARG A 242 -0.79 8.79 13.46
C ARG A 242 -1.71 9.20 12.32
N ASN A 243 -1.15 9.79 11.25
CA ASN A 243 -1.90 10.07 10.03
C ASN A 243 -2.11 8.74 9.26
N PRO A 244 -3.36 8.31 9.00
CA PRO A 244 -3.62 7.02 8.36
C PRO A 244 -3.04 6.91 6.95
N VAL A 245 -2.93 8.03 6.22
CA VAL A 245 -2.31 8.04 4.88
C VAL A 245 -0.81 7.83 4.97
N ARG A 246 -0.12 8.58 5.84
CA ARG A 246 1.33 8.42 6.05
C ARG A 246 1.67 7.04 6.64
N ARG A 247 0.83 6.53 7.54
CA ARG A 247 0.93 5.15 8.06
C ARG A 247 0.77 4.12 6.94
N ALA A 248 -0.22 4.29 6.06
CA ALA A 248 -0.43 3.38 4.95
C ALA A 248 0.73 3.38 3.96
N GLU A 249 1.28 4.54 3.61
CA GLU A 249 2.50 4.67 2.80
C GLU A 249 3.67 3.89 3.43
N GLN A 250 3.86 4.02 4.74
CA GLN A 250 4.92 3.32 5.46
C GLN A 250 4.74 1.79 5.47
N CYS A 251 3.51 1.31 5.73
CA CYS A 251 3.19 -0.12 5.75
C CYS A 251 3.31 -0.73 4.35
N PHE A 252 2.68 -0.11 3.36
CA PHE A 252 2.63 -0.63 1.99
C PHE A 252 3.94 -0.48 1.24
N GLY A 253 4.86 0.40 1.67
CA GLY A 253 6.21 0.43 1.14
C GLY A 253 6.91 -0.93 1.22
N CYS A 254 6.64 -1.73 2.25
CA CYS A 254 7.12 -3.12 2.36
C CYS A 254 6.07 -4.16 1.90
N HIS A 255 4.78 -3.95 2.22
CA HIS A 255 3.72 -4.95 2.02
C HIS A 255 3.11 -4.97 0.60
N ILE A 256 3.39 -3.95 -0.22
CA ILE A 256 3.07 -3.87 -1.65
C ILE A 256 4.37 -3.70 -2.43
N GLY A 257 5.20 -2.75 -1.99
CA GLY A 257 6.51 -2.46 -2.54
C GLY A 257 6.69 -0.98 -2.87
N ASN A 258 7.93 -0.50 -2.78
CA ASN A 258 8.33 0.86 -3.14
C ASN A 258 9.66 0.82 -3.89
N ALA A 259 9.62 1.15 -5.18
CA ALA A 259 10.79 1.10 -6.06
C ALA A 259 11.87 2.13 -5.67
N ALA A 260 11.45 3.35 -5.32
CA ALA A 260 12.35 4.44 -4.95
C ALA A 260 13.15 4.11 -3.67
N GLU A 261 12.55 3.38 -2.73
CA GLU A 261 13.20 2.96 -1.49
C GLU A 261 13.98 1.64 -1.60
N GLY A 262 13.94 0.97 -2.76
CA GLY A 262 14.54 -0.35 -2.96
C GLY A 262 13.77 -1.49 -2.27
N LYS A 263 12.50 -1.29 -1.94
CA LYS A 263 11.61 -2.27 -1.30
C LYS A 263 10.80 -3.00 -2.35
N ILE A 264 11.45 -3.81 -3.17
CA ILE A 264 10.79 -4.56 -4.25
C ILE A 264 11.10 -6.04 -4.11
N ILE A 265 10.04 -6.85 -4.09
CA ILE A 265 10.15 -8.29 -4.27
C ILE A 265 10.03 -8.59 -5.75
N THR A 266 11.01 -9.30 -6.30
CA THR A 266 11.00 -9.69 -7.71
C THR A 266 10.45 -11.10 -7.88
N HIS A 267 10.00 -11.41 -9.09
CA HIS A 267 9.59 -12.77 -9.44
C HIS A 267 10.74 -13.78 -9.27
N GLU A 268 11.99 -13.36 -9.48
CA GLU A 268 13.16 -14.20 -9.19
C GLU A 268 13.26 -14.55 -7.71
N MET A 269 12.96 -13.60 -6.81
CA MET A 269 12.89 -13.86 -5.37
C MET A 269 11.78 -14.87 -5.04
N TYR A 270 10.59 -14.74 -5.64
CA TYR A 270 9.53 -15.74 -5.49
C TYR A 270 9.94 -17.12 -6.03
N ALA A 271 10.57 -17.18 -7.21
CA ALA A 271 11.10 -18.42 -7.77
C ALA A 271 12.23 -19.04 -6.91
N ALA A 272 12.95 -18.22 -6.16
CA ALA A 272 13.94 -18.65 -5.18
C ALA A 272 13.33 -19.22 -3.88
N GLY A 273 12.04 -18.98 -3.65
CA GLY A 273 11.29 -19.47 -2.49
C GLY A 273 10.92 -18.37 -1.49
N HIS A 274 11.12 -17.08 -1.80
CA HIS A 274 10.56 -16.01 -0.98
C HIS A 274 9.04 -16.20 -0.86
N PRO A 275 8.46 -16.18 0.35
CA PRO A 275 7.01 -16.26 0.51
C PRO A 275 6.30 -15.11 -0.22
N PRO A 276 5.11 -15.31 -0.81
CA PRO A 276 4.30 -14.19 -1.30
C PRO A 276 4.10 -13.15 -0.21
N LEU A 277 4.17 -11.86 -0.56
CA LEU A 277 3.82 -10.81 0.41
C LEU A 277 2.34 -11.00 0.80
N PRO A 278 2.04 -11.16 2.10
CA PRO A 278 0.66 -11.24 2.53
C PRO A 278 -0.03 -9.89 2.29
N ASN A 279 -1.18 -9.93 1.65
CA ASN A 279 -2.10 -8.80 1.61
C ASN A 279 -2.59 -8.50 3.04
N ILE A 280 -2.62 -7.21 3.39
CA ILE A 280 -3.06 -6.74 4.71
C ILE A 280 -4.18 -5.72 4.54
N GLU A 281 -5.16 -5.77 5.43
CA GLU A 281 -5.95 -4.57 5.79
C GLU A 281 -5.28 -4.03 7.05
N ILE A 282 -4.87 -2.75 7.02
CA ILE A 282 -3.92 -2.22 8.01
C ILE A 282 -4.50 -2.31 9.42
N GLU A 283 -5.75 -1.91 9.63
CA GLU A 283 -6.30 -1.83 10.98
C GLU A 283 -6.51 -3.23 11.59
N SER A 284 -7.00 -4.20 10.81
CA SER A 284 -7.12 -5.59 11.25
C SER A 284 -5.77 -6.26 11.49
N TYR A 285 -4.76 -5.90 10.69
CA TYR A 285 -3.40 -6.41 10.86
C TYR A 285 -2.80 -5.90 12.17
N VAL A 286 -2.80 -4.58 12.39
CA VAL A 286 -2.21 -3.97 13.59
C VAL A 286 -3.02 -4.26 14.87
N ALA A 287 -4.33 -4.50 14.76
CA ALA A 287 -5.16 -4.93 15.88
C ALA A 287 -4.79 -6.34 16.38
N GLN A 288 -4.19 -7.17 15.52
CA GLN A 288 -3.72 -8.50 15.87
C GLN A 288 -2.23 -8.51 16.29
N LEU A 289 -1.51 -7.40 16.13
CA LEU A 289 -0.13 -7.27 16.60
C LEU A 289 -0.08 -6.83 18.08
N PRO A 290 1.06 -7.06 18.77
CA PRO A 290 1.30 -6.48 20.08
C PRO A 290 1.23 -4.93 20.04
N ARG A 291 0.10 -4.39 20.51
CA ARG A 291 -0.18 -2.97 20.43
C ARG A 291 0.63 -2.16 21.43
N HIS A 292 1.56 -1.36 20.93
CA HIS A 292 2.41 -0.47 21.73
C HIS A 292 2.11 1.02 21.52
N TRP A 293 0.91 1.33 21.01
CA TRP A 293 0.40 2.69 20.86
C TRP A 293 -1.00 2.81 21.47
N ARG A 294 -1.45 4.05 21.55
CA ARG A 294 -2.82 4.42 21.93
C ARG A 294 -3.38 5.37 20.91
N TYR A 295 -4.66 5.22 20.62
CA TYR A 295 -5.44 6.19 19.85
C TYR A 295 -5.66 7.48 20.67
N LEU A 296 -6.07 8.54 19.98
CA LEU A 296 -6.19 9.87 20.61
C LEU A 296 -7.29 9.88 21.68
N ASP A 297 -8.44 9.29 21.37
CA ASP A 297 -9.56 9.07 22.30
C ASP A 297 -9.14 8.26 23.54
N GLU A 298 -8.35 7.19 23.36
CA GLU A 298 -7.82 6.38 24.47
C GLU A 298 -6.85 7.17 25.36
N LYS A 299 -6.03 8.04 24.76
CA LYS A 299 -5.15 8.96 25.49
C LYS A 299 -5.97 9.97 26.31
N VAL A 300 -7.06 10.50 25.74
CA VAL A 300 -7.99 11.42 26.44
C VAL A 300 -8.72 10.70 27.57
N ALA A 301 -9.28 9.51 27.31
CA ALA A 301 -10.00 8.71 28.30
C ALA A 301 -9.10 8.30 29.48
N ASP A 302 -7.89 7.83 29.22
CA ASP A 302 -6.90 7.47 30.26
C ASP A 302 -6.50 8.70 31.09
N ALA A 303 -6.26 9.85 30.47
CA ALA A 303 -5.94 11.08 31.19
C ALA A 303 -7.10 11.55 32.08
N LYS A 304 -8.34 11.50 31.57
CA LYS A 304 -9.53 11.82 32.34
C LYS A 304 -9.71 10.88 33.53
N ALA A 305 -9.49 9.58 33.33
CA ALA A 305 -9.57 8.58 34.40
C ALA A 305 -8.51 8.80 35.50
N LYS A 306 -7.27 9.13 35.14
CA LYS A 306 -6.15 9.30 36.09
C LYS A 306 -6.21 10.60 36.88
N HIS A 307 -6.76 11.66 36.29
CA HIS A 307 -6.56 13.01 36.81
C HIS A 307 -7.84 13.85 36.90
N GLY A 308 -9.02 13.29 36.57
CA GLY A 308 -10.30 14.01 36.53
C GLY A 308 -10.33 15.13 35.50
N ASP A 309 -11.36 15.98 35.53
CA ASP A 309 -11.50 17.10 34.58
C ASP A 309 -10.41 18.18 34.74
N ALA A 310 -9.81 18.30 35.94
CA ALA A 310 -8.66 19.17 36.23
C ALA A 310 -7.32 18.58 35.74
N GLY A 311 -7.36 17.35 35.24
CA GLY A 311 -6.23 16.51 34.88
C GLY A 311 -5.54 16.81 33.55
N ILE A 312 -6.09 17.77 32.81
CA ILE A 312 -5.58 18.22 31.52
C ILE A 312 -4.19 18.88 31.63
N LYS A 313 -3.61 19.00 32.83
CA LYS A 313 -2.16 19.33 32.99
C LYS A 313 -1.21 18.27 32.41
N ALA A 314 -1.66 17.09 32.00
CA ALA A 314 -0.86 16.15 31.19
C ALA A 314 -0.78 16.59 29.70
N PHE A 315 -1.72 17.43 29.25
CA PHE A 315 -1.77 18.02 27.92
C PHE A 315 -1.88 19.55 28.04
N GLU A 316 -0.86 20.18 28.61
CA GLU A 316 -0.75 21.64 28.50
C GLU A 316 -0.79 22.00 27.00
N ASN A 317 -1.82 22.76 26.60
CA ASN A 317 -2.16 23.05 25.20
C ASN A 317 -2.69 21.84 24.40
N PHE A 318 -3.59 21.04 24.99
CA PHE A 318 -4.28 19.93 24.28
C PHE A 318 -4.87 20.38 22.95
N ASP A 319 -5.63 21.48 22.95
CA ASP A 319 -6.28 21.98 21.73
C ASP A 319 -5.25 22.35 20.65
N GLU A 320 -4.13 22.98 21.03
CA GLU A 320 -3.01 23.29 20.12
C GLU A 320 -2.35 22.00 19.62
N PHE A 321 -2.13 21.01 20.48
CA PHE A 321 -1.58 19.71 20.09
C PHE A 321 -2.50 19.01 19.07
N VAL A 322 -3.81 18.96 19.35
CA VAL A 322 -4.81 18.35 18.46
C VAL A 322 -4.90 19.14 17.16
N GLN A 323 -4.92 20.47 17.22
CA GLN A 323 -4.91 21.33 16.04
C GLN A 323 -3.69 21.06 15.15
N GLU A 324 -2.49 21.01 15.73
CA GLU A 324 -1.24 20.90 14.97
C GLU A 324 -0.89 19.47 14.53
N ASN A 325 -1.50 18.44 15.13
CA ASN A 325 -1.13 17.04 14.88
C ASN A 325 -2.28 16.11 14.52
N HIS A 326 -3.53 16.50 14.80
CA HIS A 326 -4.69 15.62 14.70
C HIS A 326 -5.87 16.28 13.96
N ARG A 327 -5.79 17.56 13.54
CA ARG A 327 -6.85 18.21 12.75
C ARG A 327 -7.19 17.42 11.48
N TYR A 328 -6.18 16.86 10.81
CA TYR A 328 -6.35 15.98 9.65
C TYR A 328 -7.12 14.69 9.98
N LEU A 329 -6.96 14.18 11.21
CA LEU A 329 -7.72 13.01 11.65
C LEU A 329 -9.18 13.36 11.90
N LEU A 330 -9.45 14.52 12.51
CA LEU A 330 -10.81 14.90 12.88
C LEU A 330 -11.68 15.32 11.69
N GLY A 331 -11.08 15.80 10.60
CA GLY A 331 -11.81 16.34 9.45
C GLY A 331 -12.71 17.52 9.83
N SER A 332 -12.40 18.24 10.92
CA SER A 332 -13.22 19.30 11.51
C SER A 332 -12.35 20.44 12.01
N GLU A 333 -12.92 21.63 12.09
CA GLU A 333 -12.30 22.77 12.80
C GLU A 333 -12.43 22.66 14.32
N ASP A 334 -13.43 21.89 14.77
CA ASP A 334 -13.64 21.60 16.19
C ASP A 334 -12.63 20.55 16.66
N VAL A 335 -11.74 20.97 17.56
CA VAL A 335 -10.67 20.16 18.16
C VAL A 335 -10.96 19.83 19.63
N SER A 336 -12.19 20.06 20.09
CA SER A 336 -12.61 19.78 21.46
C SER A 336 -12.51 18.29 21.80
N GLN A 337 -12.41 17.99 23.10
CA GLN A 337 -12.42 16.60 23.57
C GLN A 337 -13.68 15.84 23.14
N ASP A 338 -14.83 16.51 23.14
CA ASP A 338 -16.09 15.91 22.69
C ASP A 338 -16.04 15.58 21.20
N ALA A 339 -15.47 16.46 20.37
CA ALA A 339 -15.26 16.20 18.94
C ALA A 339 -14.30 15.03 18.70
N VAL A 340 -13.22 14.92 19.50
CA VAL A 340 -12.28 13.78 19.46
C VAL A 340 -12.98 12.47 19.82
N LEU A 341 -13.80 12.46 20.87
CA LEU A 341 -14.52 11.28 21.34
C LEU A 341 -15.66 10.86 20.41
N ALA A 342 -16.25 11.81 19.68
CA ALA A 342 -17.30 11.55 18.69
C ALA A 342 -16.75 11.09 17.33
N HIS A 343 -15.44 11.20 17.10
CA HIS A 343 -14.80 10.84 15.83
C HIS A 343 -14.35 9.36 15.80
N HIS A 344 -14.79 8.64 14.77
CA HIS A 344 -14.43 7.23 14.55
C HIS A 344 -13.11 7.07 13.78
N HIS A 345 -12.00 7.18 14.51
CA HIS A 345 -10.65 7.12 13.93
C HIS A 345 -10.34 5.80 13.23
N ARG A 346 -10.91 4.67 13.70
CA ARG A 346 -10.73 3.35 13.07
C ARG A 346 -11.41 3.30 11.71
N ALA A 347 -12.63 3.80 11.63
CA ALA A 347 -13.34 3.92 10.35
C ALA A 347 -12.60 4.82 9.36
N ALA A 348 -12.09 5.97 9.82
CA ALA A 348 -11.25 6.84 8.99
C ALA A 348 -10.03 6.09 8.45
N ALA A 349 -9.36 5.32 9.32
CA ALA A 349 -8.17 4.57 8.96
C ALA A 349 -8.43 3.41 8.00
N VAL A 350 -9.49 2.63 8.19
CA VAL A 350 -9.91 1.57 7.24
C VAL A 350 -10.17 2.15 5.85
N VAL A 351 -10.89 3.27 5.78
CA VAL A 351 -11.23 3.90 4.49
C VAL A 351 -10.01 4.49 3.79
N LEU A 352 -9.19 5.26 4.52
CA LEU A 352 -7.96 5.85 3.95
C LEU A 352 -6.92 4.79 3.59
N GLY A 353 -6.74 3.78 4.44
CA GLY A 353 -5.85 2.65 4.20
C GLY A 353 -6.27 1.84 2.96
N GLY A 354 -7.57 1.62 2.78
CA GLY A 354 -8.10 0.94 1.59
C GLY A 354 -7.83 1.68 0.27
N VAL A 355 -7.94 3.01 0.26
CA VAL A 355 -7.60 3.81 -0.93
C VAL A 355 -6.09 3.86 -1.16
N ALA A 356 -5.32 4.00 -0.08
CA ALA A 356 -3.87 3.98 -0.14
C ALA A 356 -3.36 2.64 -0.71
N ALA A 357 -3.95 1.50 -0.34
CA ALA A 357 -3.57 0.20 -0.91
C ALA A 357 -3.60 0.19 -2.44
N LEU A 358 -4.68 0.74 -3.04
CA LEU A 358 -4.74 0.87 -4.49
C LEU A 358 -3.73 1.87 -5.03
N ARG A 359 -3.63 3.05 -4.41
CA ARG A 359 -2.70 4.08 -4.84
C ARG A 359 -1.27 3.52 -4.88
N GLU A 360 -0.78 2.96 -3.79
CA GLU A 360 0.57 2.39 -3.69
C GLU A 360 0.78 1.23 -4.68
N SER A 361 -0.24 0.39 -4.93
CA SER A 361 -0.15 -0.67 -5.96
C SER A 361 0.02 -0.11 -7.37
N ILE A 362 -0.72 0.97 -7.68
CA ILE A 362 -0.66 1.66 -8.98
C ILE A 362 0.67 2.41 -9.13
N GLU A 363 1.18 3.00 -8.07
CA GLU A 363 2.48 3.68 -8.06
C GLU A 363 3.64 2.69 -8.19
N ALA A 364 3.59 1.55 -7.50
CA ALA A 364 4.56 0.49 -7.70
C ALA A 364 4.60 0.04 -9.17
N LEU A 365 3.43 -0.12 -9.82
CA LEU A 365 3.35 -0.46 -11.24
C LEU A 365 3.88 0.68 -12.14
N ARG A 366 3.57 1.93 -11.82
CA ARG A 366 4.07 3.13 -12.51
C ARG A 366 5.60 3.17 -12.50
N ASP A 367 6.21 2.98 -11.34
CA ASP A 367 7.64 3.16 -11.14
C ASP A 367 8.43 1.98 -11.74
N LEU A 368 7.90 0.75 -11.61
CA LEU A 368 8.45 -0.44 -12.27
C LEU A 368 8.45 -0.33 -13.80
N SER A 369 7.56 0.48 -14.38
CA SER A 369 7.49 0.68 -15.84
C SER A 369 8.61 1.54 -16.40
N THR A 370 9.17 2.46 -15.61
CA THR A 370 10.29 3.30 -16.04
C THR A 370 11.64 2.79 -15.56
N GLN A 371 11.66 1.80 -14.67
CA GLN A 371 12.86 1.23 -14.05
C GLN A 371 13.66 2.25 -13.22
N GLU A 372 13.01 3.34 -12.78
CA GLU A 372 13.67 4.30 -11.89
C GLU A 372 14.05 3.62 -10.57
N GLY A 373 15.35 3.69 -10.21
CA GLY A 373 15.85 3.22 -8.91
C GLY A 373 16.17 1.73 -8.77
N MET A 374 16.19 0.92 -9.84
CA MET A 374 16.39 -0.54 -9.72
C MET A 374 17.57 -1.11 -10.52
N GLU A 375 18.41 -1.91 -9.85
CA GLU A 375 19.59 -2.57 -10.44
C GLU A 375 19.28 -3.96 -11.04
N ARG A 376 18.23 -4.65 -10.53
CA ARG A 376 17.91 -6.05 -10.91
C ARG A 376 16.48 -6.30 -11.44
N SER A 377 15.54 -5.37 -11.31
CA SER A 377 14.20 -5.56 -11.90
C SER A 377 14.19 -5.04 -13.34
N ARG A 378 13.55 -5.79 -14.25
CA ARG A 378 13.35 -5.40 -15.65
C ARG A 378 11.87 -5.38 -15.93
N TRP A 379 11.43 -4.39 -16.71
CA TRP A 379 10.05 -4.39 -17.20
C TRP A 379 9.81 -5.62 -18.09
N PRO A 380 8.76 -6.42 -17.83
CA PRO A 380 7.83 -6.33 -16.70
C PRO A 380 8.32 -7.06 -15.45
N GLU A 381 8.10 -6.47 -14.27
CA GLU A 381 8.25 -7.19 -13.00
C GLU A 381 6.99 -8.02 -12.72
N LEU A 382 7.11 -9.35 -12.83
CA LEU A 382 5.96 -10.26 -12.73
C LEU A 382 5.39 -10.34 -11.31
N ALA A 383 6.17 -10.03 -10.28
CA ALA A 383 5.72 -10.07 -8.89
C ALA A 383 4.60 -9.06 -8.58
N ASN A 384 4.42 -8.02 -9.41
CA ASN A 384 3.38 -7.01 -9.22
C ASN A 384 2.04 -7.34 -9.93
N PHE A 385 1.93 -8.55 -10.50
CA PHE A 385 0.71 -9.04 -11.13
C PHE A 385 0.08 -10.18 -10.32
N ASP A 386 -1.20 -10.46 -10.55
CA ASP A 386 -1.88 -11.59 -9.92
C ASP A 386 -1.34 -12.91 -10.49
N CYS A 387 -0.41 -13.52 -9.75
CA CYS A 387 0.18 -14.81 -10.11
C CYS A 387 -0.89 -15.90 -10.31
N ARG A 388 -2.03 -15.82 -9.59
CA ARG A 388 -3.13 -16.79 -9.70
C ARG A 388 -4.01 -16.56 -10.93
N ALA A 389 -3.81 -15.48 -11.68
CA ALA A 389 -4.41 -15.34 -13.01
C ALA A 389 -3.84 -16.37 -14.00
N CYS A 390 -2.65 -16.93 -13.72
CA CYS A 390 -2.02 -17.98 -14.52
C CYS A 390 -1.82 -19.28 -13.73
N HIS A 391 -1.51 -19.21 -12.43
CA HIS A 391 -1.26 -20.35 -11.55
C HIS A 391 -2.49 -20.69 -10.71
N HIS A 392 -3.55 -21.16 -11.38
CA HIS A 392 -4.77 -21.67 -10.74
C HIS A 392 -5.14 -23.04 -11.30
N ASP A 393 -6.08 -23.73 -10.66
CA ASP A 393 -6.58 -25.01 -11.17
C ASP A 393 -7.33 -24.85 -12.52
N LEU A 394 -7.37 -25.91 -13.31
CA LEU A 394 -8.05 -25.91 -14.61
C LEU A 394 -9.50 -26.46 -14.52
N ALA A 395 -10.11 -26.49 -13.33
CA ALA A 395 -11.44 -27.05 -13.14
C ALA A 395 -12.49 -26.30 -13.96
N THR A 396 -13.39 -27.04 -14.59
CA THR A 396 -14.46 -26.52 -15.44
C THR A 396 -15.78 -27.20 -15.05
N PRO A 397 -16.83 -26.44 -14.67
CA PRO A 397 -16.87 -24.98 -14.51
C PRO A 397 -16.11 -24.50 -13.25
N GLY A 398 -15.44 -23.34 -13.34
CA GLY A 398 -14.74 -22.71 -12.20
C GLY A 398 -15.02 -21.21 -12.12
N TRP A 399 -15.25 -20.68 -10.91
CA TRP A 399 -15.61 -19.27 -10.69
C TRP A 399 -14.53 -18.30 -11.19
N ARG A 400 -13.24 -18.66 -11.04
CA ARG A 400 -12.11 -17.86 -11.52
C ARG A 400 -12.13 -17.69 -13.04
N GLN A 401 -12.55 -18.72 -13.78
CA GLN A 401 -12.67 -18.63 -15.24
C GLN A 401 -13.84 -17.73 -15.67
N GLN A 402 -14.93 -17.71 -14.89
CA GLN A 402 -16.10 -16.85 -15.13
C GLN A 402 -15.81 -15.36 -14.84
N GLN A 403 -14.97 -15.06 -13.84
CA GLN A 403 -14.56 -13.68 -13.53
C GLN A 403 -13.66 -13.04 -14.60
N ARG A 404 -13.03 -13.84 -15.47
CA ARG A 404 -12.12 -13.33 -16.52
C ARG A 404 -12.82 -12.80 -17.77
N THR A 405 -14.15 -12.65 -17.74
CA THR A 405 -14.93 -12.12 -18.87
C THR A 405 -14.42 -10.73 -19.26
N GLY A 406 -14.00 -10.57 -20.52
CA GLY A 406 -13.45 -9.32 -21.05
C GLY A 406 -11.94 -9.15 -20.99
N SER A 407 -11.19 -10.06 -20.35
CA SER A 407 -9.73 -10.10 -20.43
C SER A 407 -9.23 -10.87 -21.65
N VAL A 408 -8.20 -10.38 -22.34
CA VAL A 408 -7.54 -11.14 -23.41
C VAL A 408 -6.73 -12.29 -22.79
N PRO A 409 -6.95 -13.55 -23.20
CA PRO A 409 -6.20 -14.70 -22.68
C PRO A 409 -4.68 -14.50 -22.77
N GLY A 410 -3.97 -14.88 -21.70
CA GLY A 410 -2.52 -14.70 -21.61
C GLY A 410 -2.06 -13.25 -21.37
N ARG A 411 -2.96 -12.31 -21.07
CA ARG A 411 -2.58 -10.99 -20.55
C ARG A 411 -2.54 -11.01 -19.03
N PRO A 412 -1.52 -10.37 -18.43
CA PRO A 412 -1.43 -10.27 -16.99
C PRO A 412 -2.55 -9.38 -16.44
N LEU A 413 -3.00 -9.70 -15.23
CA LEU A 413 -3.94 -8.89 -14.47
C LEU A 413 -3.21 -8.33 -13.26
N ILE A 414 -3.49 -7.09 -12.89
CA ILE A 414 -3.09 -6.58 -11.58
C ILE A 414 -3.94 -7.24 -10.51
N ALA A 415 -3.44 -7.29 -9.28
CA ALA A 415 -4.20 -7.81 -8.15
C ALA A 415 -5.46 -6.96 -7.92
N SER A 416 -6.59 -7.61 -7.66
CA SER A 416 -7.90 -6.98 -7.45
C SER A 416 -8.11 -6.49 -6.01
N TRP A 417 -7.47 -7.12 -5.03
CA TRP A 417 -7.65 -6.79 -3.61
C TRP A 417 -7.46 -5.32 -3.23
N PRO A 418 -6.54 -4.54 -3.84
CA PRO A 418 -6.39 -3.12 -3.49
C PRO A 418 -7.62 -2.29 -3.86
N THR A 419 -8.45 -2.76 -4.80
CA THR A 419 -9.67 -2.06 -5.23
C THR A 419 -10.85 -2.26 -4.27
N ALA A 420 -10.80 -3.27 -3.40
CA ALA A 420 -11.95 -3.78 -2.64
C ALA A 420 -12.62 -2.71 -1.76
N LEU A 421 -11.83 -1.76 -1.23
CA LEU A 421 -12.29 -0.78 -0.25
C LEU A 421 -12.47 0.64 -0.81
N VAL A 422 -12.11 0.89 -2.07
CA VAL A 422 -12.17 2.24 -2.69
C VAL A 422 -13.60 2.80 -2.71
N ARG A 423 -14.61 1.94 -2.81
CA ARG A 423 -16.01 2.36 -2.81
C ARG A 423 -16.46 2.95 -1.46
N LEU A 424 -15.80 2.62 -0.36
CA LEU A 424 -16.06 3.24 0.94
C LEU A 424 -15.71 4.72 0.90
N ALA A 425 -14.53 5.04 0.38
CA ALA A 425 -14.05 6.41 0.23
C ALA A 425 -14.92 7.21 -0.74
N ILE A 426 -15.24 6.64 -1.91
CA ILE A 426 -16.15 7.27 -2.86
C ILE A 426 -17.50 7.58 -2.19
N ARG A 427 -18.08 6.63 -1.44
CA ARG A 427 -19.32 6.86 -0.71
C ARG A 427 -19.18 8.00 0.31
N HIS A 428 -18.10 7.98 1.09
CA HIS A 428 -17.86 8.96 2.14
C HIS A 428 -17.74 10.40 1.61
N VAL A 429 -17.11 10.60 0.44
CA VAL A 429 -16.93 11.95 -0.14
C VAL A 429 -18.06 12.39 -1.06
N SER A 430 -18.99 11.49 -1.38
CA SER A 430 -20.10 11.80 -2.29
C SER A 430 -21.18 12.63 -1.61
N LYS A 431 -21.63 13.69 -2.30
CA LYS A 431 -22.69 14.58 -1.81
C LYS A 431 -24.07 13.95 -1.89
N ASP A 432 -24.33 13.26 -2.99
CA ASP A 432 -25.59 12.60 -3.30
C ASP A 432 -25.37 11.37 -4.19
N ARG A 433 -26.47 10.77 -4.68
CA ARG A 433 -26.41 9.58 -5.51
C ARG A 433 -25.77 9.83 -6.89
N SER A 434 -26.04 10.98 -7.51
CA SER A 434 -25.49 11.32 -8.82
C SER A 434 -23.98 11.54 -8.73
N ASP A 435 -23.53 12.23 -7.67
CA ASP A 435 -22.11 12.44 -7.41
C ASP A 435 -21.39 11.10 -7.14
N TYR A 436 -22.02 10.20 -6.36
CA TYR A 436 -21.53 8.84 -6.14
C TYR A 436 -21.39 8.05 -7.45
N ASP A 437 -22.45 8.00 -8.26
CA ASP A 437 -22.44 7.24 -9.51
C ASP A 437 -21.41 7.83 -10.50
N GLY A 438 -21.23 9.15 -10.51
CA GLY A 438 -20.21 9.84 -11.30
C GLY A 438 -18.77 9.49 -10.88
N LYS A 439 -18.46 9.58 -9.58
CA LYS A 439 -17.14 9.21 -9.04
C LYS A 439 -16.85 7.71 -9.22
N LEU A 440 -17.84 6.86 -9.05
CA LEU A 440 -17.71 5.41 -9.27
C LEU A 440 -17.44 5.08 -10.75
N ALA A 441 -18.13 5.77 -11.68
CA ALA A 441 -17.87 5.63 -13.10
C ALA A 441 -16.46 6.11 -13.46
N ALA A 442 -16.02 7.25 -12.91
CA ALA A 442 -14.66 7.76 -13.10
C ALA A 442 -13.60 6.77 -12.62
N PHE A 443 -13.79 6.20 -11.42
CA PHE A 443 -12.93 5.15 -10.87
C PHE A 443 -12.82 3.95 -11.81
N HIS A 444 -13.96 3.36 -12.22
CA HIS A 444 -13.97 2.20 -13.10
C HIS A 444 -13.34 2.52 -14.47
N ASN A 445 -13.60 3.70 -15.04
CA ASN A 445 -13.05 4.10 -16.33
C ASN A 445 -11.52 4.26 -16.28
N LYS A 446 -10.99 4.88 -15.23
CA LYS A 446 -9.54 5.07 -15.07
C LYS A 446 -8.81 3.74 -14.86
N LEU A 447 -9.35 2.86 -14.01
CA LEU A 447 -8.79 1.52 -13.82
C LEU A 447 -8.88 0.67 -15.10
N ALA A 448 -9.99 0.75 -15.84
CA ALA A 448 -10.12 0.12 -17.15
C ALA A 448 -9.11 0.67 -18.17
N GLY A 449 -8.73 1.95 -18.07
CA GLY A 449 -7.66 2.55 -18.86
C GLY A 449 -6.30 1.87 -18.63
N VAL A 450 -5.92 1.64 -17.37
CA VAL A 450 -4.69 0.87 -17.03
C VAL A 450 -4.75 -0.54 -17.60
N HIS A 451 -5.87 -1.25 -17.39
CA HIS A 451 -6.05 -2.60 -17.94
C HIS A 451 -5.99 -2.63 -19.47
N ALA A 452 -6.56 -1.64 -20.15
CA ALA A 452 -6.51 -1.56 -21.60
C ALA A 452 -5.06 -1.43 -22.10
N GLU A 453 -4.25 -0.59 -21.47
CA GLU A 453 -2.83 -0.42 -21.84
C GLU A 453 -2.01 -1.69 -21.58
N LEU A 454 -2.23 -2.38 -20.46
CA LEU A 454 -1.61 -3.68 -20.16
C LEU A 454 -2.02 -4.79 -21.15
N GLN A 455 -3.18 -4.66 -21.80
CA GLN A 455 -3.71 -5.68 -22.72
C GLN A 455 -3.31 -5.44 -24.20
N ARG A 456 -2.91 -4.22 -24.58
CA ARG A 456 -2.53 -3.87 -25.97
C ARG A 456 -1.41 -4.73 -26.55
N SER A 457 -0.48 -5.14 -25.70
CA SER A 457 0.61 -6.07 -25.98
C SER A 457 0.87 -6.88 -24.71
N PRO A 458 1.63 -7.99 -24.73
CA PRO A 458 2.04 -8.63 -23.49
C PRO A 458 2.66 -7.59 -22.54
N PHE A 459 2.04 -7.39 -21.38
CA PHE A 459 2.45 -6.44 -20.33
C PHE A 459 2.34 -4.94 -20.66
N GLY A 460 1.94 -4.57 -21.88
CA GLY A 460 1.80 -3.16 -22.27
C GLY A 460 3.13 -2.45 -22.56
N ALA A 461 3.03 -1.25 -23.14
CA ALA A 461 4.19 -0.39 -23.39
C ALA A 461 4.49 0.44 -22.13
N PRO A 462 5.73 0.43 -21.59
CA PRO A 462 6.01 1.00 -20.28
C PRO A 462 5.61 2.48 -20.14
N SER A 463 5.92 3.33 -21.12
CA SER A 463 5.53 4.75 -21.09
C SER A 463 4.02 4.99 -21.07
N ARG A 464 3.23 4.09 -21.67
CA ARG A 464 1.76 4.19 -21.68
C ARG A 464 1.16 3.70 -20.37
N VAL A 465 1.73 2.63 -19.80
CA VAL A 465 1.34 2.13 -18.48
C VAL A 465 1.69 3.18 -17.42
N HIS A 466 2.89 3.76 -17.47
CA HIS A 466 3.29 4.87 -16.61
C HIS A 466 2.27 6.02 -16.63
N ALA A 467 1.89 6.48 -17.83
CA ALA A 467 0.92 7.58 -17.97
C ALA A 467 -0.46 7.22 -17.43
N ALA A 468 -0.97 6.01 -17.71
CA ALA A 468 -2.27 5.55 -17.22
C ALA A 468 -2.29 5.39 -15.69
N CYS A 469 -1.22 4.83 -15.11
CA CYS A 469 -1.07 4.70 -13.66
C CYS A 469 -0.95 6.07 -12.99
N SER A 470 -0.23 7.03 -13.59
CA SER A 470 -0.15 8.40 -13.07
C SER A 470 -1.53 9.05 -13.00
N GLU A 471 -2.34 8.91 -14.06
CA GLU A 471 -3.71 9.46 -14.07
C GLU A 471 -4.62 8.86 -12.98
N VAL A 472 -4.43 7.58 -12.64
CA VAL A 472 -5.14 6.94 -11.52
C VAL A 472 -4.62 7.44 -10.18
N SER A 473 -3.30 7.50 -9.97
CA SER A 473 -2.72 7.96 -8.69
C SER A 473 -3.09 9.41 -8.39
N ASP A 474 -2.98 10.30 -9.39
CA ASP A 474 -3.34 11.72 -9.25
C ASP A 474 -4.82 11.86 -8.88
N TRP A 475 -5.70 11.10 -9.54
CA TRP A 475 -7.13 11.12 -9.25
C TRP A 475 -7.45 10.58 -7.85
N LEU A 476 -6.84 9.46 -7.45
CA LEU A 476 -7.02 8.92 -6.09
C LEU A 476 -6.56 9.92 -5.04
N THR A 477 -5.44 10.61 -5.27
CA THR A 477 -4.91 11.59 -4.32
C THR A 477 -5.82 12.80 -4.18
N VAL A 478 -6.12 13.47 -5.30
CA VAL A 478 -6.82 14.77 -5.29
C VAL A 478 -8.33 14.62 -5.10
N GLU A 479 -8.96 13.65 -5.78
CA GLU A 479 -10.44 13.56 -5.79
C GLU A 479 -10.99 12.65 -4.70
N ILE A 480 -10.14 11.83 -4.06
CA ILE A 480 -10.57 10.84 -3.06
C ILE A 480 -9.85 11.02 -1.72
N VAL A 481 -8.53 10.86 -1.65
CA VAL A 481 -7.78 10.87 -0.36
C VAL A 481 -7.91 12.22 0.35
N GLU A 482 -7.61 13.32 -0.34
CA GLU A 482 -7.70 14.67 0.25
C GLU A 482 -9.14 14.98 0.75
N PRO A 483 -10.22 14.76 -0.03
CA PRO A 483 -11.58 14.98 0.47
C PRO A 483 -12.03 14.01 1.57
N VAL A 484 -11.57 12.75 1.57
CA VAL A 484 -11.89 11.82 2.69
C VAL A 484 -11.30 12.36 3.98
N ALA A 485 -10.04 12.76 3.95
CA ALA A 485 -9.37 13.24 5.14
C ALA A 485 -9.87 14.59 5.64
N ALA A 486 -10.44 15.40 4.76
CA ALA A 486 -11.04 16.68 5.13
C ALA A 486 -12.44 16.55 5.76
N ARG A 487 -13.00 15.35 5.89
CA ARG A 487 -14.38 15.11 6.35
C ARG A 487 -14.39 14.24 7.63
N PRO A 488 -15.25 14.55 8.63
CA PRO A 488 -15.28 13.77 9.86
C PRO A 488 -15.97 12.42 9.65
N PHE A 489 -15.55 11.43 10.42
CA PHE A 489 -16.19 10.11 10.51
C PHE A 489 -17.09 10.06 11.75
N ASP A 490 -18.39 10.26 11.54
CA ASP A 490 -19.45 10.13 12.55
C ASP A 490 -20.15 8.75 12.47
N ASP A 491 -21.11 8.49 13.38
CA ASP A 491 -21.87 7.24 13.40
C ASP A 491 -22.52 6.91 12.05
N ARG A 492 -22.97 7.95 11.33
CA ARG A 492 -23.58 7.79 10.01
C ARG A 492 -22.55 7.35 8.97
N ALA A 493 -21.34 7.89 9.01
CA ALA A 493 -20.24 7.49 8.13
C ALA A 493 -19.86 6.02 8.36
N VAL A 494 -19.81 5.57 9.62
CA VAL A 494 -19.57 4.16 9.98
C VAL A 494 -20.68 3.25 9.43
N ALA A 495 -21.94 3.61 9.67
CA ALA A 495 -23.08 2.84 9.18
C ALA A 495 -23.10 2.77 7.64
N ASP A 496 -22.81 3.88 6.95
CA ASP A 496 -22.71 3.92 5.49
C ASP A 496 -21.54 3.05 4.97
N ALA A 497 -20.39 3.04 5.65
CA ALA A 497 -19.25 2.20 5.28
C ALA A 497 -19.58 0.70 5.40
N ILE A 498 -20.15 0.27 6.54
CA ILE A 498 -20.62 -1.11 6.75
C ILE A 498 -21.65 -1.50 5.69
N ASN A 499 -22.56 -0.57 5.37
CA ASN A 499 -23.57 -0.78 4.33
C ASN A 499 -22.96 -1.02 2.95
N VAL A 500 -21.93 -0.26 2.59
CA VAL A 500 -21.22 -0.47 1.33
C VAL A 500 -20.56 -1.84 1.32
N LEU A 501 -19.85 -2.22 2.39
CA LEU A 501 -19.19 -3.54 2.50
C LEU A 501 -20.17 -4.70 2.34
N ILE A 502 -21.32 -4.66 3.05
CA ILE A 502 -22.36 -5.68 2.93
C ILE A 502 -22.91 -5.73 1.50
N VAL A 503 -23.16 -4.57 0.87
CA VAL A 503 -23.72 -4.50 -0.48
C VAL A 503 -22.75 -5.04 -1.53
N ILE A 504 -21.48 -4.64 -1.50
CA ILE A 504 -20.48 -5.13 -2.45
C ILE A 504 -20.19 -6.62 -2.23
N GLY A 505 -20.14 -7.07 -0.97
CA GLY A 505 -19.95 -8.48 -0.65
C GLY A 505 -21.14 -9.36 -1.05
N SER A 506 -22.36 -8.82 -1.04
CA SER A 506 -23.58 -9.57 -1.40
C SER A 506 -23.81 -9.72 -2.90
N ASN A 507 -23.35 -8.75 -3.70
CA ASN A 507 -23.76 -8.61 -5.10
C ASN A 507 -22.65 -9.01 -6.09
N GLU A 508 -21.40 -9.09 -5.65
CA GLU A 508 -20.26 -9.34 -6.53
C GLU A 508 -19.61 -10.70 -6.23
N ALA A 509 -18.84 -11.20 -7.19
CA ALA A 509 -17.91 -12.29 -6.95
C ALA A 509 -16.56 -11.65 -6.59
N HIS A 510 -16.04 -11.99 -5.41
CA HIS A 510 -14.73 -11.53 -4.96
C HIS A 510 -13.76 -12.69 -5.01
N ASP A 511 -12.51 -12.40 -5.33
CA ASP A 511 -11.43 -13.35 -5.04
C ASP A 511 -11.18 -13.43 -3.53
N TYR A 512 -10.39 -14.43 -3.13
CA TYR A 512 -10.04 -14.67 -1.72
C TYR A 512 -9.49 -13.42 -1.01
N ASP A 513 -8.58 -12.67 -1.65
CA ASP A 513 -7.94 -11.53 -1.01
C ASP A 513 -8.90 -10.35 -0.88
N SER A 514 -9.68 -10.07 -1.93
CA SER A 514 -10.73 -9.03 -1.88
C SER A 514 -11.80 -9.34 -0.83
N ALA A 515 -12.23 -10.60 -0.71
CA ALA A 515 -13.18 -11.03 0.31
C ALA A 515 -12.61 -10.88 1.73
N ARG A 516 -11.31 -11.18 1.91
CA ARG A 516 -10.59 -11.00 3.17
C ARG A 516 -10.50 -9.52 3.58
N GLN A 517 -10.21 -8.62 2.63
CA GLN A 517 -10.22 -7.16 2.87
C GLN A 517 -11.59 -6.67 3.38
N ILE A 518 -12.68 -7.15 2.76
CA ILE A 518 -14.05 -6.79 3.17
C ILE A 518 -14.37 -7.32 4.58
N ALA A 519 -14.05 -8.59 4.84
CA ALA A 519 -14.31 -9.21 6.15
C ALA A 519 -13.52 -8.53 7.28
N TRP A 520 -12.24 -8.27 7.07
CA TRP A 520 -11.41 -7.54 8.04
C TRP A 520 -11.90 -6.11 8.28
N SER A 521 -12.30 -5.41 7.22
CA SER A 521 -12.87 -4.07 7.37
C SER A 521 -14.18 -4.10 8.18
N LEU A 522 -15.05 -5.10 7.96
CA LEU A 522 -16.25 -5.28 8.78
C LEU A 522 -15.91 -5.56 10.25
N GLN A 523 -14.86 -6.35 10.51
CA GLN A 523 -14.41 -6.65 11.87
C GLN A 523 -14.03 -5.37 12.64
N ILE A 524 -13.28 -4.47 11.99
CA ILE A 524 -12.87 -3.21 12.60
C ILE A 524 -14.04 -2.24 12.75
N LEU A 525 -14.83 -2.05 11.70
CA LEU A 525 -15.95 -1.10 11.71
C LEU A 525 -17.07 -1.53 12.67
N ALA A 526 -17.25 -2.83 12.92
CA ALA A 526 -18.23 -3.31 13.88
C ALA A 526 -17.92 -2.88 15.32
N CYS A 527 -16.65 -2.62 15.67
CA CYS A 527 -16.30 -2.08 16.98
C CYS A 527 -16.89 -0.67 17.21
N ASP A 528 -17.19 0.07 16.14
CA ASP A 528 -17.66 1.47 16.18
C ASP A 528 -19.20 1.57 16.12
N LEU A 529 -19.92 0.44 16.08
CA LEU A 529 -21.39 0.38 16.07
C LEU A 529 -21.99 0.65 17.47
N SER A 530 -22.01 1.91 17.88
CA SER A 530 -22.69 2.35 19.10
C SER A 530 -24.21 2.15 18.98
N GLY A 531 -24.80 1.17 19.68
CA GLY A 531 -26.26 1.05 19.86
C GLY A 531 -27.04 0.18 18.86
N ASN A 532 -26.39 -0.62 18.01
CA ASN A 532 -27.03 -1.60 17.13
C ASN A 532 -26.53 -3.03 17.41
N GLU A 533 -26.85 -3.54 18.61
CA GLU A 533 -26.49 -4.90 19.06
C GLU A 533 -26.84 -5.99 18.02
N PRO A 534 -28.04 -6.01 17.39
CA PRO A 534 -28.38 -7.09 16.46
C PRO A 534 -27.50 -7.14 15.21
N LEU A 535 -27.11 -5.98 14.65
CA LEU A 535 -26.24 -5.94 13.49
C LEU A 535 -24.79 -6.27 13.86
N ALA A 536 -24.30 -5.77 14.99
CA ALA A 536 -22.97 -6.08 15.50
C ALA A 536 -22.81 -7.60 15.77
N ASP A 537 -23.80 -8.20 16.45
CA ASP A 537 -23.85 -9.64 16.71
C ASP A 537 -23.89 -10.46 15.41
N ALA A 538 -24.71 -10.02 14.44
CA ALA A 538 -24.80 -10.68 13.15
C ALA A 538 -23.47 -10.61 12.38
N ILE A 539 -22.79 -9.47 12.40
CA ILE A 539 -21.45 -9.31 11.81
C ILE A 539 -20.46 -10.24 12.51
N ALA A 540 -20.43 -10.26 13.84
CA ALA A 540 -19.55 -11.15 14.60
C ALA A 540 -19.77 -12.63 14.25
N GLN A 541 -21.03 -13.07 14.16
CA GLN A 541 -21.35 -14.43 13.75
C GLN A 541 -20.91 -14.73 12.31
N ALA A 542 -21.16 -13.81 11.37
CA ALA A 542 -20.74 -13.98 9.98
C ALA A 542 -19.22 -14.08 9.86
N LEU A 543 -18.46 -13.27 10.62
CA LEU A 543 -17.01 -13.31 10.65
C LEU A 543 -16.48 -14.61 11.26
N ASN A 544 -17.11 -15.11 12.34
CA ASN A 544 -16.77 -16.42 12.93
C ASN A 544 -16.98 -17.56 11.92
N ASP A 545 -18.07 -17.54 11.17
CA ASP A 545 -18.36 -18.54 10.13
C ASP A 545 -17.33 -18.49 8.98
N LEU A 546 -16.80 -17.30 8.67
CA LEU A 546 -15.84 -17.07 7.59
C LEU A 546 -14.37 -17.22 8.02
N ALA A 547 -14.07 -17.14 9.32
CA ALA A 547 -12.70 -17.15 9.83
C ALA A 547 -11.87 -18.35 9.35
N PRO A 548 -12.40 -19.59 9.29
CA PRO A 548 -11.62 -20.73 8.80
C PRO A 548 -11.27 -20.63 7.31
N SER A 549 -12.21 -20.20 6.46
CA SER A 549 -12.01 -20.15 5.01
C SER A 549 -11.24 -18.91 4.56
N LEU A 550 -11.40 -17.78 5.24
CA LEU A 550 -10.69 -16.54 4.96
C LEU A 550 -9.38 -16.36 5.74
N ARG A 551 -9.08 -17.22 6.72
CA ARG A 551 -7.91 -17.09 7.62
C ARG A 551 -7.86 -15.67 8.21
N LEU A 552 -8.93 -15.26 8.88
CA LEU A 552 -9.06 -13.90 9.42
C LEU A 552 -8.12 -13.64 10.61
N GLU A 553 -7.68 -14.69 11.30
CA GLU A 553 -6.69 -14.64 12.36
C GLU A 553 -5.27 -14.82 11.81
N LEU A 554 -4.33 -13.97 12.25
CA LEU A 554 -2.91 -14.19 12.07
C LEU A 554 -2.46 -15.35 12.97
N ALA A 555 -1.57 -16.22 12.47
CA ALA A 555 -1.04 -17.36 13.23
C ALA A 555 -0.46 -16.98 14.61
N ASN A 556 0.02 -15.73 14.73
CA ASN A 556 0.62 -15.17 15.94
C ASN A 556 -0.16 -13.95 16.47
N GLY A 557 -1.41 -13.79 16.05
CA GLY A 557 -2.24 -12.64 16.40
C GLY A 557 -2.71 -12.67 17.86
N SER A 558 -2.81 -11.50 18.49
CA SER A 558 -3.57 -11.31 19.71
C SER A 558 -5.07 -11.52 19.44
N GLN A 559 -5.82 -12.07 20.41
CA GLN A 559 -7.26 -12.32 20.26
C GLN A 559 -8.14 -11.07 20.39
N GLN A 560 -7.55 -9.89 20.63
CA GLN A 560 -8.30 -8.69 21.01
C GLN A 560 -8.24 -7.62 19.92
N CYS A 561 -9.22 -7.64 19.01
CA CYS A 561 -9.31 -6.64 17.93
C CYS A 561 -9.84 -5.26 18.39
N CYS A 562 -10.61 -5.19 19.47
CA CYS A 562 -11.26 -3.94 19.92
C CYS A 562 -10.79 -3.44 21.30
N SER A 563 -9.96 -4.20 22.02
CA SER A 563 -9.52 -3.87 23.40
C SER A 563 -8.00 -3.71 23.46
N PRO A 564 -7.47 -2.79 24.31
CA PRO A 564 -6.03 -2.72 24.56
C PRO A 564 -5.55 -4.04 25.16
N VAL A 565 -4.41 -4.56 24.68
CA VAL A 565 -3.68 -5.61 25.38
C VAL A 565 -3.29 -5.06 26.76
N THR A 566 -3.81 -5.69 27.81
CA THR A 566 -3.65 -5.18 29.19
C THR A 566 -2.45 -5.81 29.91
N SER A 567 -1.94 -6.93 29.40
CA SER A 567 -0.72 -7.56 29.88
C SER A 567 0.08 -8.20 28.74
N ILE A 568 1.41 -8.18 28.87
CA ILE A 568 2.34 -8.87 27.96
C ILE A 568 2.11 -10.39 27.96
N ASP A 569 1.55 -10.94 29.04
CA ASP A 569 1.25 -12.38 29.16
C ASP A 569 0.09 -12.83 28.24
N GLU A 570 -0.66 -11.87 27.65
CA GLU A 570 -1.72 -12.15 26.67
C GLU A 570 -1.17 -12.37 25.24
N LEU A 571 0.14 -12.15 25.02
CA LEU A 571 0.79 -12.32 23.73
C LEU A 571 1.16 -13.79 23.51
N ARG A 572 0.73 -14.36 22.37
CA ARG A 572 1.09 -15.73 21.97
C ARG A 572 2.55 -15.77 21.53
N GLU A 573 3.26 -16.84 21.90
CA GLU A 573 4.59 -17.13 21.35
C GLU A 573 4.49 -17.28 19.82
N PRO A 574 5.28 -16.53 19.04
CA PRO A 574 5.17 -16.57 17.59
C PRO A 574 5.62 -17.92 17.02
N THR A 575 4.71 -18.56 16.28
CA THR A 575 4.99 -19.68 15.39
C THR A 575 5.88 -19.19 14.24
N PRO A 576 6.98 -19.88 13.90
CA PRO A 576 7.78 -19.55 12.73
C PRO A 576 6.94 -19.66 11.46
N LEU A 577 6.90 -18.60 10.65
CA LEU A 577 6.12 -18.53 9.40
C LEU A 577 6.41 -19.70 8.44
N ALA A 578 7.64 -20.24 8.48
CA ALA A 578 8.05 -21.39 7.68
C ALA A 578 7.28 -22.68 8.00
N ALA A 579 6.76 -22.83 9.23
CA ALA A 579 5.95 -23.99 9.61
C ALA A 579 4.50 -23.91 9.09
N ASP A 580 4.01 -22.70 8.81
CA ASP A 580 2.61 -22.43 8.44
C ASP A 580 2.41 -22.10 6.94
N LEU A 581 3.50 -22.03 6.16
CA LEU A 581 3.45 -21.68 4.74
C LEU A 581 2.50 -22.58 3.92
N PRO A 582 2.46 -23.92 4.09
CA PRO A 582 1.49 -24.75 3.38
C PRO A 582 0.03 -24.38 3.68
N ALA A 583 -0.29 -24.06 4.95
CA ALA A 583 -1.64 -23.70 5.34
C ALA A 583 -2.02 -22.27 4.89
N ALA A 584 -1.06 -21.35 4.88
CA ALA A 584 -1.22 -20.01 4.31
C ALA A 584 -1.50 -20.06 2.79
N LEU A 585 -0.81 -20.95 2.07
CA LEU A 585 -1.02 -21.16 0.63
C LEU A 585 -2.34 -21.90 0.31
N ALA A 586 -2.91 -22.65 1.26
CA ALA A 586 -4.16 -23.37 1.06
C ALA A 586 -5.39 -22.44 1.01
N GLY A 587 -5.38 -21.31 1.73
CA GLY A 587 -6.53 -20.39 1.82
C GLY A 587 -7.10 -19.96 0.46
N PRO A 588 -6.27 -19.37 -0.44
CA PRO A 588 -6.74 -19.00 -1.78
C PRO A 588 -7.23 -20.17 -2.65
N VAL A 589 -6.75 -21.39 -2.40
CA VAL A 589 -7.10 -22.59 -3.17
C VAL A 589 -8.45 -23.16 -2.70
N GLU A 590 -8.69 -23.16 -1.39
CA GLU A 590 -9.89 -23.72 -0.75
C GLU A 590 -11.07 -22.74 -0.71
N PHE A 591 -10.84 -21.47 -1.06
CA PHE A 591 -11.84 -20.42 -0.97
C PHE A 591 -13.04 -20.62 -1.91
N ASP A 592 -14.25 -20.58 -1.32
CA ASP A 592 -15.52 -20.53 -2.03
C ASP A 592 -16.15 -19.11 -1.98
N PRO A 593 -16.22 -18.38 -3.11
CA PRO A 593 -16.82 -17.06 -3.15
C PRO A 593 -18.34 -17.07 -2.86
N GLU A 594 -19.03 -18.20 -3.06
CA GLU A 594 -20.47 -18.28 -2.80
C GLU A 594 -20.75 -18.34 -1.29
N GLN A 595 -19.96 -19.10 -0.52
CA GLN A 595 -20.04 -19.10 0.94
C GLN A 595 -19.91 -17.68 1.52
N PHE A 596 -18.92 -16.92 1.05
CA PHE A 596 -18.74 -15.52 1.43
C PHE A 596 -19.96 -14.66 1.08
N ARG A 597 -20.42 -14.74 -0.16
CA ARG A 597 -21.58 -13.98 -0.65
C ARG A 597 -22.84 -14.26 0.17
N GLN A 598 -23.09 -15.53 0.52
CA GLN A 598 -24.25 -15.92 1.31
C GLN A 598 -24.21 -15.30 2.71
N GLN A 599 -23.05 -15.26 3.36
CA GLN A 599 -22.92 -14.60 4.66
C GLN A 599 -23.20 -13.09 4.55
N MET A 600 -22.70 -12.43 3.50
CA MET A 600 -23.00 -11.01 3.25
C MET A 600 -24.51 -10.76 2.98
N GLN A 601 -25.17 -11.66 2.24
CA GLN A 601 -26.62 -11.57 1.99
C GLN A 601 -27.47 -11.75 3.26
N LYS A 602 -27.02 -12.60 4.21
CA LYS A 602 -27.66 -12.70 5.53
C LYS A 602 -27.57 -11.37 6.29
N LEU A 603 -26.40 -10.75 6.33
CA LEU A 603 -26.21 -9.43 6.96
C LEU A 603 -27.12 -8.36 6.34
N ARG A 604 -27.29 -8.38 5.01
CA ARG A 604 -28.20 -7.48 4.30
C ARG A 604 -29.65 -7.63 4.75
N THR A 605 -30.05 -8.82 5.20
CA THR A 605 -31.40 -9.12 5.69
C THR A 605 -31.58 -8.63 7.13
N VAL A 606 -30.63 -8.86 8.03
CA VAL A 606 -30.67 -8.36 9.42
C VAL A 606 -30.76 -6.84 9.49
N ARG A 607 -30.15 -6.16 8.51
CA ARG A 607 -30.20 -4.71 8.39
C ARG A 607 -31.57 -4.16 7.96
N ARG A 608 -32.35 -4.93 7.20
CA ARG A 608 -33.65 -4.49 6.66
C ARG A 608 -34.73 -4.64 7.72
#